data_AF-A0A2K3NQ62-F1
#
_entry.id   AF-A0A2K3NQ62-F1
#
_cell.length_a   1.000
_cell.length_b   1.000
_cell.length_c   1.000
_cell.angle_alpha   90.00
_cell.angle_beta   90.00
_cell.angle_gamma   90.00
#
_symmetry.space_group_name_H-M   'P 1'
#
loop_
_entity.id
_entity.type
_entity.pdbx_description
1 polymer ?
#
loop_
_entity_poly.entity_id
_entity_poly.type
_entity_poly.pdbx_seq_one_letter_code
_entity_poly.pdbx_strand_id
1 'polypeptide(L)'
;MYDIVRKEIWYRPDMFFYRDMLMMLARNRRVDETKRVWDDLKREGVLFDQHTFGDIIRAYLDSGMPSEAMDIYEEMRQSPEPPLSLPFRVILKGLIPYPELREKIKDDFLETFPDMIIYDPPEDLFDDHEKHKDGADSDIY
;
A
#
# COMPACT_ATOMS: atom_id res chain seq x y z
N MET A 1 -19.24 -10.28 4.08
CA MET A 1 -19.47 -9.74 2.72
C MET A 1 -18.56 -10.41 1.69
N TYR A 2 -17.23 -10.36 1.88
CA TYR A 2 -16.24 -10.99 0.97
C TYR A 2 -16.59 -12.44 0.55
N ASP A 3 -16.77 -13.35 1.53
CA ASP A 3 -17.10 -14.76 1.27
C ASP A 3 -18.49 -14.97 0.64
N ILE A 4 -19.41 -14.02 0.79
CA ILE A 4 -20.75 -14.09 0.21
C ILE A 4 -20.66 -13.77 -1.27
N VAL A 5 -20.00 -12.65 -1.62
CA VAL A 5 -19.82 -12.20 -3.01
C VAL A 5 -19.13 -13.29 -3.86
N ARG A 6 -18.10 -13.96 -3.32
CA ARG A 6 -17.36 -15.01 -4.05
C ARG A 6 -18.16 -16.29 -4.33
N LYS A 7 -19.29 -16.51 -3.65
CA LYS A 7 -20.18 -17.66 -3.87
C LYS A 7 -21.29 -17.38 -4.88
N GLU A 8 -21.44 -16.14 -5.31
CA GLU A 8 -22.47 -15.75 -6.26
C GLU A 8 -22.17 -16.27 -7.67
N ILE A 9 -23.21 -16.67 -8.40
CA ILE A 9 -23.08 -17.30 -9.74
C ILE A 9 -22.45 -16.33 -10.76
N TRP A 10 -22.71 -15.03 -10.58
CA TRP A 10 -22.21 -13.95 -11.41
C TRP A 10 -20.80 -13.48 -11.00
N TYR A 11 -20.25 -14.00 -9.89
CA TYR A 11 -18.91 -13.63 -9.47
C TYR A 11 -17.89 -14.03 -10.53
N ARG A 12 -17.05 -13.06 -10.87
CA ARG A 12 -15.86 -13.24 -11.68
C ARG A 12 -14.74 -12.54 -10.93
N PRO A 13 -13.63 -13.23 -10.63
CA PRO A 13 -12.47 -12.60 -10.04
C PRO A 13 -12.05 -11.40 -10.88
N ASP A 14 -12.02 -10.22 -10.27
CA ASP A 14 -11.60 -8.99 -10.94
C ASP A 14 -10.63 -8.20 -10.05
N MET A 15 -9.69 -7.52 -10.70
CA MET A 15 -8.63 -6.77 -10.03
C MET A 15 -9.18 -5.67 -9.12
N PHE A 16 -10.25 -5.00 -9.53
CA PHE A 16 -10.82 -3.86 -8.80
C PHE A 16 -11.43 -4.29 -7.47
N PHE A 17 -12.20 -5.38 -7.47
CA PHE A 17 -12.78 -5.97 -6.27
C PHE A 17 -11.71 -6.37 -5.26
N TYR A 18 -10.66 -7.05 -5.71
CA TYR A 18 -9.56 -7.44 -4.85
C TYR A 18 -8.80 -6.23 -4.29
N ARG A 19 -8.49 -5.23 -5.13
CA ARG A 19 -7.85 -3.99 -4.70
C ARG A 19 -8.68 -3.27 -3.64
N ASP A 20 -9.98 -3.12 -3.84
CA ASP A 20 -10.86 -2.45 -2.88
C ASP A 20 -10.92 -3.18 -1.53
N MET A 21 -10.99 -4.52 -1.56
CA MET A 21 -10.97 -5.34 -0.34
C MET A 21 -9.64 -5.20 0.41
N LEU A 22 -8.51 -5.28 -0.29
CA LEU A 22 -7.18 -5.16 0.33
C LEU A 22 -6.96 -3.77 0.93
N MET A 23 -7.30 -2.72 0.18
CA MET A 23 -7.19 -1.34 0.65
C MET A 23 -8.06 -1.08 1.88
N MET A 24 -9.32 -1.54 1.85
CA MET A 24 -10.22 -1.42 2.98
C MET A 24 -9.68 -2.17 4.21
N LEU A 25 -9.22 -3.41 4.05
CA LEU A 25 -8.71 -4.22 5.16
C LEU A 25 -7.40 -3.68 5.73
N ALA A 26 -6.47 -3.25 4.88
CA ALA A 26 -5.21 -2.63 5.28
C ALA A 26 -5.45 -1.35 6.11
N ARG A 27 -6.33 -0.45 5.63
CA ARG A 27 -6.73 0.78 6.36
C ARG A 27 -7.38 0.51 7.71
N ASN A 28 -8.04 -0.64 7.85
CA ASN A 28 -8.66 -1.07 9.10
C ASN A 28 -7.77 -2.01 9.94
N ARG A 29 -6.49 -2.17 9.58
CA ARG A 29 -5.51 -3.04 10.28
C ARG A 29 -5.95 -4.51 10.42
N ARG A 30 -6.76 -5.01 9.48
CA ARG A 30 -7.27 -6.40 9.50
C ARG A 30 -6.29 -7.35 8.81
N VAL A 31 -5.11 -7.52 9.40
CA VAL A 31 -3.94 -8.17 8.77
C VAL A 31 -4.21 -9.58 8.27
N ASP A 32 -4.79 -10.45 9.12
CA ASP A 32 -5.04 -11.86 8.76
C ASP A 32 -5.98 -11.98 7.56
N GLU A 33 -6.90 -11.05 7.44
CA GLU A 33 -7.89 -11.05 6.39
C GLU A 33 -7.34 -10.45 5.11
N THR A 34 -6.51 -9.41 5.21
CA THR A 34 -5.76 -8.93 4.04
C THR A 34 -4.89 -10.04 3.48
N LYS A 35 -4.18 -10.80 4.33
CA LYS A 35 -3.39 -11.97 3.92
C LYS A 35 -4.27 -13.03 3.22
N ARG A 36 -5.43 -13.34 3.80
CA ARG A 36 -6.38 -14.27 3.18
C ARG A 36 -6.86 -13.80 1.81
N VAL A 37 -7.25 -12.53 1.68
CA VAL A 37 -7.70 -11.94 0.41
C VAL A 37 -6.57 -11.93 -0.62
N TRP A 38 -5.34 -11.67 -0.18
CA TRP A 38 -4.14 -11.68 -1.00
C TRP A 38 -3.80 -13.09 -1.52
N ASP A 39 -3.89 -14.11 -0.67
CA ASP A 39 -3.69 -15.51 -1.07
C ASP A 39 -4.80 -16.00 -2.02
N ASP A 40 -6.03 -15.57 -1.77
CA ASP A 40 -7.19 -15.90 -2.61
C ASP A 40 -7.04 -15.29 -4.01
N LEU A 41 -6.57 -14.04 -4.11
CA LEU A 41 -6.21 -13.42 -5.38
C LEU A 41 -5.19 -14.24 -6.16
N LYS A 42 -4.07 -14.61 -5.52
CA LYS A 42 -3.02 -15.41 -6.16
C LYS A 42 -3.58 -16.74 -6.65
N ARG A 43 -4.41 -17.40 -5.85
CA ARG A 43 -5.04 -18.69 -6.20
C ARG A 43 -6.00 -18.57 -7.38
N GLU A 44 -6.68 -17.44 -7.51
CA GLU A 44 -7.58 -17.15 -8.63
C GLU A 44 -6.86 -16.61 -9.87
N GLY A 45 -5.53 -16.41 -9.79
CA GLY A 45 -4.71 -15.96 -10.92
C GLY A 45 -4.99 -14.52 -11.35
N VAL A 46 -5.55 -13.70 -10.45
CA VAL A 46 -5.78 -12.28 -10.72
C VAL A 46 -4.44 -11.55 -10.62
N LEU A 47 -3.97 -11.03 -11.75
CA LEU A 47 -2.75 -10.23 -11.81
C LEU A 47 -3.05 -8.83 -11.30
N PHE A 48 -2.15 -8.29 -10.48
CA PHE A 48 -2.15 -6.88 -10.10
C PHE A 48 -1.26 -6.07 -11.02
N ASP A 49 -1.65 -4.81 -11.25
CA ASP A 49 -0.69 -3.85 -11.76
C ASP A 49 0.32 -3.48 -10.66
N GLN A 50 1.51 -3.07 -11.09
CA GLN A 50 2.57 -2.62 -10.17
C GLN A 50 2.15 -1.43 -9.30
N HIS A 51 1.16 -0.64 -9.75
CA HIS A 51 0.59 0.47 -8.98
C HIS A 51 -0.18 0.00 -7.74
N THR A 52 -0.89 -1.13 -7.83
CA THR A 52 -1.69 -1.67 -6.73
C THR A 52 -0.81 -2.12 -5.55
N PHE A 53 0.40 -2.63 -5.81
CA PHE A 53 1.39 -2.86 -4.74
C PHE A 53 1.69 -1.57 -3.99
N GLY A 54 2.03 -0.48 -4.71
CA GLY A 54 2.30 0.82 -4.12
C GLY A 54 1.13 1.35 -3.27
N ASP A 55 -0.11 1.21 -3.76
CA ASP A 55 -1.31 1.63 -3.04
C ASP A 55 -1.50 0.86 -1.71
N ILE A 56 -1.31 -0.46 -1.71
CA ILE A 56 -1.51 -1.31 -0.52
C ILE A 56 -0.39 -1.11 0.50
N ILE A 57 0.86 -1.04 0.04
CA ILE A 57 2.02 -0.73 0.89
C ILE A 57 1.78 0.63 1.56
N ARG A 58 1.33 1.64 0.80
CA ARG A 58 0.98 2.95 1.33
C ARG A 58 -0.12 2.88 2.37
N ALA A 59 -1.19 2.13 2.12
CA ALA A 59 -2.30 1.97 3.06
C ALA A 59 -1.84 1.37 4.40
N TYR A 60 -0.92 0.40 4.38
CA TYR A 60 -0.34 -0.15 5.60
C TYR A 60 0.56 0.86 6.33
N LEU A 61 1.40 1.60 5.61
CA LEU A 61 2.24 2.65 6.19
C LEU A 61 1.43 3.76 6.85
N ASP A 62 0.41 4.27 6.15
CA ASP A 62 -0.52 5.28 6.69
C ASP A 62 -1.30 4.74 7.91
N SER A 63 -1.46 3.41 8.00
CA SER A 63 -2.09 2.75 9.15
C SER A 63 -1.12 2.44 10.30
N GLY A 64 0.16 2.76 10.17
CA GLY A 64 1.19 2.49 11.19
C GLY A 64 1.65 1.03 11.24
N MET A 65 1.54 0.31 10.12
CA MET A 65 1.85 -1.12 10.00
C MET A 65 3.03 -1.36 9.03
N PRO A 66 4.26 -0.90 9.37
CA PRO A 66 5.39 -0.95 8.45
C PRO A 66 5.90 -2.36 8.16
N SER A 67 5.74 -3.31 9.10
CA SER A 67 6.19 -4.70 8.88
C SER A 67 5.39 -5.34 7.74
N GLU A 68 4.08 -5.22 7.78
CA GLU A 68 3.15 -5.74 6.77
C GLU A 68 3.35 -5.02 5.43
N ALA A 69 3.63 -3.71 5.47
CA ALA A 69 3.99 -2.95 4.28
C ALA A 69 5.26 -3.52 3.61
N MET A 70 6.27 -3.90 4.39
CA MET A 70 7.51 -4.48 3.86
C MET A 70 7.35 -5.92 3.37
N ASP A 71 6.45 -6.71 3.94
CA ASP A 71 6.10 -8.03 3.40
C ASP A 71 5.56 -7.90 1.96
N ILE A 72 4.63 -6.97 1.73
CA ILE A 72 4.06 -6.72 0.39
C ILE A 72 5.10 -6.11 -0.57
N TYR A 73 6.01 -5.27 -0.07
CA TYR A 73 7.11 -4.73 -0.86
C TYR A 73 8.06 -5.82 -1.35
N GLU A 74 8.40 -6.79 -0.51
CA GLU A 74 9.24 -7.92 -0.93
C GLU A 74 8.54 -8.76 -2.02
N GLU A 75 7.24 -8.97 -1.90
CA GLU A 75 6.47 -9.62 -2.96
C GLU A 75 6.47 -8.82 -4.27
N MET A 76 6.38 -7.49 -4.20
CA MET A 76 6.50 -6.62 -5.39
C MET A 76 7.85 -6.83 -6.08
N ARG A 77 8.95 -6.93 -5.32
CA ARG A 77 10.30 -7.16 -5.86
C ARG A 77 10.48 -8.55 -6.47
N GLN A 78 9.80 -9.55 -5.91
CA GLN A 78 9.84 -10.94 -6.39
C GLN A 78 8.85 -11.21 -7.53
N SER A 79 7.99 -10.24 -7.86
CA SER A 79 7.06 -10.32 -8.98
C SER A 79 7.83 -10.59 -10.29
N PRO A 80 7.31 -11.45 -11.19
CA PRO A 80 7.91 -11.68 -12.50
C PRO A 80 7.90 -10.44 -13.39
N GLU A 81 7.04 -9.47 -13.10
CA GLU A 81 7.02 -8.19 -13.79
C GLU A 81 8.01 -7.21 -13.13
N PRO A 82 8.84 -6.51 -13.92
CA PRO A 82 9.80 -5.56 -13.37
C PRO A 82 9.08 -4.44 -12.60
N PRO A 83 9.60 -4.03 -11.44
CA PRO A 83 9.02 -2.93 -10.69
C PRO A 83 8.94 -1.64 -11.49
N LEU A 84 7.95 -0.81 -11.19
CA LEU A 84 7.85 0.55 -11.74
C LEU A 84 8.41 1.58 -10.77
N SER A 85 8.95 2.67 -11.29
CA SER A 85 9.53 3.75 -10.46
C SER A 85 8.48 4.53 -9.64
N LEU A 86 7.23 4.57 -10.09
CA LEU A 86 6.14 5.30 -9.42
C LEU A 86 5.77 4.70 -8.04
N PRO A 87 5.52 3.39 -7.90
CA PRO A 87 5.35 2.73 -6.60
C PRO A 87 6.42 3.11 -5.57
N PHE A 88 7.71 3.08 -5.95
CA PHE A 88 8.79 3.47 -5.05
C PHE A 88 8.62 4.88 -4.48
N ARG A 89 8.20 5.86 -5.28
CA ARG A 89 7.97 7.23 -4.81
C ARG A 89 6.85 7.30 -3.77
N VAL A 90 5.77 6.55 -3.99
CA VAL A 90 4.63 6.48 -3.06
C VAL A 90 5.06 5.86 -1.74
N ILE A 91 5.85 4.79 -1.81
CA ILE A 91 6.36 4.06 -0.64
C ILE A 91 7.37 4.92 0.13
N LEU A 92 8.34 5.53 -0.54
CA LEU A 92 9.32 6.44 0.08
C LEU A 92 8.66 7.62 0.79
N LYS A 93 7.53 8.11 0.28
CA LYS A 93 6.71 9.12 0.97
C LYS A 93 6.02 8.55 2.21
N GLY A 94 5.57 7.30 2.18
CA GLY A 94 4.96 6.64 3.34
C GLY A 94 5.97 6.30 4.43
N LEU A 95 7.24 6.16 4.06
CA LEU A 95 8.35 5.82 4.95
C LEU A 95 9.03 7.01 5.61
N ILE A 96 8.51 8.24 5.47
CA ILE A 96 9.05 9.41 6.19
C ILE A 96 9.18 9.14 7.70
N PRO A 97 8.19 8.53 8.39
CA PRO A 97 8.33 8.20 9.82
C PRO A 97 9.30 7.04 10.12
N TYR A 98 9.83 6.36 9.10
CA TYR A 98 10.61 5.12 9.22
C TYR A 98 11.94 5.22 8.44
N PRO A 99 12.89 6.04 8.92
CA PRO A 99 14.09 6.42 8.16
C PRO A 99 14.96 5.23 7.74
N GLU A 100 15.10 4.22 8.60
CA GLU A 100 15.90 3.01 8.30
C GLU A 100 15.32 2.23 7.10
N LEU A 101 13.99 2.07 7.07
CA LEU A 101 13.31 1.42 5.94
C LEU A 101 13.36 2.30 4.68
N ARG A 102 13.25 3.61 4.86
CA ARG A 102 13.31 4.59 3.77
C ARG A 102 14.64 4.52 3.04
N GLU A 103 15.76 4.50 3.78
CA GLU A 103 17.10 4.38 3.18
C GLU A 103 17.27 3.05 2.45
N LYS A 104 16.82 1.92 3.03
CA LYS A 104 16.84 0.63 2.33
C LYS A 104 16.12 0.69 0.97
N ILE A 105 14.93 1.30 0.92
CA ILE A 105 14.17 1.40 -0.35
C ILE A 105 14.81 2.36 -1.34
N LYS A 106 15.54 3.38 -0.88
CA LYS A 106 16.35 4.22 -1.78
C LYS A 106 17.47 3.41 -2.42
N ASP A 107 18.18 2.61 -1.63
CA ASP A 107 19.24 1.74 -2.15
C ASP A 107 18.67 0.75 -3.19
N ASP A 108 17.57 0.06 -2.83
CA ASP A 108 16.87 -0.84 -3.76
C ASP A 108 16.41 -0.13 -5.05
N PHE A 109 15.98 1.14 -4.96
CA PHE A 109 15.61 1.93 -6.13
C PHE A 109 16.80 2.20 -7.04
N LEU A 110 17.95 2.58 -6.51
CA LEU A 110 19.16 2.83 -7.30
C LEU A 110 19.71 1.55 -7.93
N GLU A 111 19.61 0.42 -7.23
CA GLU A 111 19.95 -0.88 -7.82
C GLU A 111 19.02 -1.23 -8.99
N THR A 112 17.73 -0.94 -8.85
CA THR A 112 16.72 -1.26 -9.86
C THR A 112 16.75 -0.27 -11.05
N PHE A 113 17.05 1.00 -10.78
CA PHE A 113 17.02 2.11 -11.75
C PHE A 113 18.32 2.94 -11.69
N PRO A 114 19.48 2.40 -12.10
CA PRO A 114 20.78 3.04 -11.91
C PRO A 114 20.93 4.39 -12.62
N ASP A 115 20.19 4.60 -13.71
CA ASP A 115 20.22 5.84 -14.48
C ASP A 115 19.19 6.89 -14.00
N MET A 116 18.39 6.57 -12.98
CA MET A 116 17.36 7.48 -12.46
C MET A 116 17.82 8.19 -11.19
N ILE A 117 17.61 9.51 -11.16
CA ILE A 117 17.75 10.28 -9.93
C ILE A 117 16.56 9.96 -9.01
N ILE A 118 16.84 9.50 -7.78
CA ILE A 118 15.80 9.31 -6.76
C ILE A 118 15.10 10.66 -6.53
N TYR A 119 13.78 10.67 -6.63
CA TYR A 119 12.98 11.78 -6.11
C TYR A 119 12.92 11.65 -4.59
N ASP A 120 13.81 12.36 -3.89
CA ASP A 120 13.84 12.49 -2.44
C ASP A 120 13.34 13.90 -2.08
N PRO A 121 12.01 14.10 -2.00
CA PRO A 121 11.51 15.41 -1.68
C PRO A 121 11.79 15.71 -0.20
N PRO A 122 12.27 16.93 0.13
CA PRO A 122 12.49 17.38 1.49
C PRO A 122 11.32 17.04 2.43
N GLU A 123 11.62 16.52 3.62
CA GLU A 123 10.64 16.14 4.65
C GLU A 123 9.68 17.30 4.98
N ASP A 124 10.19 18.52 4.84
CA ASP A 124 9.63 19.82 5.20
C ASP A 124 8.80 20.49 4.10
N LEU A 125 8.69 19.90 2.90
CA LEU A 125 7.81 20.42 1.82
C LEU A 125 6.36 19.94 1.91
N PHE A 126 5.99 19.07 2.85
CA PHE A 126 4.66 18.46 2.91
C PHE A 126 3.90 18.68 4.21
N ASP A 127 4.32 19.62 5.06
CA ASP A 127 3.57 20.04 6.25
C ASP A 127 2.39 20.99 5.93
N ASP A 128 1.73 20.78 4.78
CA ASP A 128 0.52 21.53 4.44
C ASP A 128 -0.66 20.57 4.18
N HIS A 129 -1.61 20.69 5.12
CA HIS A 129 -2.98 20.20 5.14
C HIS A 129 -3.27 18.77 5.64
N GLU A 130 -3.14 18.57 6.96
CA GLU A 130 -4.24 18.05 7.80
C GLU A 130 -4.21 18.69 9.21
N LYS A 131 -4.42 20.01 9.28
CA LYS A 131 -4.98 20.65 10.48
C LYS A 131 -6.40 21.11 10.19
N HIS A 132 -7.37 20.19 10.24
CA HIS A 132 -8.82 20.44 10.34
C HIS A 132 -9.48 19.05 10.46
N LYS A 133 -10.16 18.62 11.53
CA LYS A 133 -10.83 19.27 12.65
C LYS A 133 -10.84 18.23 13.78
N ASP A 134 -10.56 18.66 15.01
CA ASP A 134 -11.22 18.12 16.21
C ASP A 134 -11.09 19.21 17.28
N GLY A 135 -12.09 20.08 17.28
CA GLY A 135 -12.15 21.27 18.11
C GLY A 135 -13.46 21.99 17.85
N ALA A 136 -14.57 21.36 18.24
CA ALA A 136 -15.83 21.97 18.68
C ALA A 136 -16.92 20.89 18.73
N ASP A 137 -17.13 20.29 19.90
CA ASP A 137 -18.43 20.35 20.56
C ASP A 137 -18.31 19.72 21.95
N SER A 138 -17.87 20.56 22.90
CA SER A 138 -18.38 20.51 24.26
C SER A 138 -19.34 21.67 24.40
N ASP A 139 -20.54 21.34 24.88
CA ASP A 139 -21.57 22.24 25.42
C ASP A 139 -22.31 23.10 24.40
N ILE A 140 -23.57 22.73 24.04
CA ILE A 140 -24.79 23.50 24.40
C ILE A 140 -26.07 22.62 24.31
N TYR A 141 -26.83 22.59 25.43
CA TYR A 141 -28.20 22.06 25.73
C TYR A 141 -28.39 20.57 26.00
#